data_AF-A0A220T7L2-F1
#
_entry.id   AF-A0A220T7L2-F1
#
_cell.length_a   1.000
_cell.length_b   1.000
_cell.length_c   1.000
_cell.angle_alpha   90.00
_cell.angle_beta   90.00
_cell.angle_gamma   90.00
#
_symmetry.space_group_name_H-M   'P 1'
#
loop_
_entity.id
_entity.type
_entity.pdbx_description
1 polymer ?
#
loop_
_entity_poly.entity_id
_entity_poly.type
_entity_poly.pdbx_seq_one_letter_code
_entity_poly.pdbx_strand_id
1 'polypeptide(L)'
;EVSAQMQDAANSVYAVHGLKRYVNFHFVLYTTEYSCPSGDAKEGLEGFTASLKSNPKAEGYDDQIYFLIRWGTWDNKILGMSWFNSYNVNTASDFEASGMSTTQLMYPGVMAHELGHILGA
;
A
#
# COMPACT_ATOMS: atom_id res chain seq x y z
N GLU A 1 5.31 6.32 14.22
CA GLU A 1 4.77 6.97 13.00
C GLU A 1 4.05 5.95 12.11
N VAL A 2 4.74 4.92 11.60
CA VAL A 2 4.13 3.86 10.76
C VAL A 2 2.91 3.17 11.40
N SER A 3 2.98 2.80 12.68
CA SER A 3 1.85 2.18 13.39
C SER A 3 0.59 3.04 13.42
N ALA A 4 0.72 4.38 13.46
CA ALA A 4 -0.43 5.28 13.41
C ALA A 4 -1.08 5.27 12.02
N GLN A 5 -0.27 5.28 10.95
CA GLN A 5 -0.78 5.18 9.56
C GLN A 5 -1.51 3.86 9.30
N MET A 6 -0.97 2.74 9.79
CA MET A 6 -1.61 1.42 9.69
C MET A 6 -2.96 1.38 10.44
N GLN A 7 -2.99 1.97 11.64
CA GLN A 7 -4.22 2.04 12.44
C GLN A 7 -5.27 2.94 11.78
N ASP A 8 -4.86 4.07 11.21
CA ASP A 8 -5.74 4.98 10.48
C ASP A 8 -6.32 4.31 9.22
N ALA A 9 -5.49 3.55 8.48
CA ALA A 9 -5.92 2.79 7.31
C ALA A 9 -6.95 1.69 7.67
N ALA A 10 -6.75 0.98 8.78
CA ALA A 10 -7.74 0.03 9.26
C ALA A 10 -9.04 0.74 9.68
N ASN A 11 -8.92 1.84 10.42
CA ASN A 11 -10.05 2.60 10.95
C ASN A 11 -10.90 3.21 9.84
N SER A 12 -10.31 3.66 8.72
CA SER A 12 -11.05 4.24 7.60
C SER A 12 -11.98 3.20 6.95
N VAL A 13 -11.52 1.96 6.80
CA VAL A 13 -12.34 0.86 6.29
C VAL A 13 -13.42 0.46 7.32
N TYR A 14 -13.05 0.39 8.60
CA TYR A 14 -14.00 0.04 9.68
C TYR A 14 -15.05 1.12 9.97
N ALA A 15 -14.84 2.35 9.51
CA ALA A 15 -15.84 3.40 9.56
C ALA A 15 -17.06 3.08 8.69
N VAL A 16 -16.92 2.23 7.67
CA VAL A 16 -18.06 1.72 6.91
C VAL A 16 -18.85 0.74 7.80
N HIS A 17 -20.09 1.12 8.08
CA HIS A 17 -20.92 0.44 9.06
C HIS A 17 -21.02 -1.08 8.79
N GLY A 18 -20.61 -1.88 9.78
CA GLY A 18 -20.69 -3.34 9.73
C GLY A 18 -19.46 -4.07 9.21
N LEU A 19 -18.52 -3.41 8.52
CA LEU A 19 -17.35 -4.08 7.93
C LEU A 19 -16.38 -4.66 8.96
N LYS A 20 -16.28 -4.07 10.16
CA LYS A 20 -15.42 -4.56 11.24
C LYS A 20 -15.74 -6.00 11.69
N ARG A 21 -16.90 -6.55 11.32
CA ARG A 21 -17.28 -7.95 11.61
C ARG A 21 -16.82 -8.94 10.53
N TYR A 22 -16.48 -8.45 9.34
CA TYR A 22 -16.23 -9.26 8.15
C TYR A 22 -14.81 -9.10 7.60
N VAL A 23 -14.14 -7.98 7.89
CA VAL A 23 -12.81 -7.67 7.39
C VAL A 23 -11.85 -7.50 8.56
N ASN A 24 -10.73 -8.24 8.54
CA ASN A 24 -9.64 -8.09 9.49
C ASN A 24 -8.36 -7.80 8.72
N PHE A 25 -7.67 -6.71 9.04
CA PHE A 25 -6.35 -6.43 8.50
C PHE A 25 -5.27 -7.00 9.42
N HIS A 26 -4.30 -7.69 8.82
CA HIS A 26 -3.08 -8.11 9.50
C HIS A 26 -1.89 -7.39 8.87
N PHE A 27 -1.43 -6.31 9.51
CA PHE A 27 -0.27 -5.55 9.03
C PHE A 27 1.02 -6.22 9.50
N VAL A 28 1.91 -6.46 8.54
CA VAL A 28 3.28 -6.90 8.78
C VAL A 28 4.24 -5.87 8.21
N LEU A 29 5.38 -5.66 8.89
CA LEU A 29 6.40 -4.71 8.46
C LEU A 29 7.77 -5.38 8.43
N TYR A 30 8.45 -5.26 7.30
CA TYR A 30 9.81 -5.73 7.10
C TYR A 30 10.52 -4.84 6.08
N THR A 31 11.84 -4.97 6.01
CA THR A 31 12.67 -4.23 5.04
C THR A 31 12.68 -4.96 3.70
N THR A 32 12.69 -4.20 2.61
CA THR A 32 12.94 -4.68 1.25
C THR A 32 14.26 -4.10 0.73
N GLU A 33 14.93 -4.81 -0.17
CA GLU A 33 16.11 -4.30 -0.88
C GLU A 33 15.73 -3.29 -1.98
N TYR A 34 14.45 -3.24 -2.36
CA TYR A 34 13.97 -2.31 -3.37
C TYR A 34 14.06 -0.86 -2.88
N SER A 35 14.58 0.01 -3.74
CA SER A 35 14.52 1.46 -3.58
C SER A 35 14.08 2.09 -4.90
N CYS A 36 13.29 3.18 -4.82
CA CYS A 36 12.86 3.89 -6.02
C CYS A 36 14.11 4.43 -6.77
N PRO A 37 14.22 4.22 -8.09
CA PRO A 37 15.37 4.66 -8.87
C PRO A 37 15.43 6.19 -9.03
N SER A 38 14.30 6.88 -8.84
CA SER A 38 14.17 8.33 -8.92
C SER A 38 13.14 8.87 -7.91
N GLY A 39 12.87 10.17 -7.96
CA GLY A 39 11.80 10.82 -7.21
C GLY A 39 10.40 10.62 -7.81
N ASP A 40 10.29 10.12 -9.04
CA ASP A 40 9.01 9.91 -9.72
C ASP A 40 8.19 8.79 -9.05
N ALA A 41 6.96 9.13 -8.63
CA ALA A 41 6.11 8.18 -7.91
C ALA A 41 5.59 7.05 -8.82
N LYS A 42 5.37 7.33 -10.11
CA LYS A 42 4.86 6.31 -11.03
C LYS A 42 5.93 5.27 -11.32
N GLU A 43 7.15 5.72 -11.64
CA GLU A 43 8.32 4.84 -11.82
C GLU A 43 8.60 4.03 -10.55
N GLY A 44 8.46 4.67 -9.37
CA GLY A 44 8.57 4.00 -8.08
C GLY A 44 7.54 2.88 -7.87
N LEU A 45 6.26 3.13 -8.20
CA LEU A 45 5.20 2.13 -8.04
C LEU A 45 5.38 0.96 -9.02
N GLU A 46 5.66 1.26 -10.29
CA GLU A 46 5.92 0.24 -11.31
C GLU A 46 7.13 -0.63 -10.93
N GLY A 47 8.23 -0.01 -10.51
CA GLY A 47 9.42 -0.73 -10.07
C GLY A 47 9.20 -1.54 -8.79
N PHE A 48 8.44 -1.01 -7.82
CA PHE A 48 8.11 -1.74 -6.59
C PHE A 48 7.29 -2.99 -6.90
N THR A 49 6.25 -2.84 -7.72
CA THR A 49 5.39 -3.96 -8.17
C THR A 49 6.23 -5.02 -8.89
N ALA A 50 7.12 -4.60 -9.81
CA ALA A 50 8.03 -5.51 -10.50
C ALA A 50 8.99 -6.22 -9.54
N SER A 51 9.46 -5.52 -8.48
CA SER A 51 10.34 -6.12 -7.48
C SER A 51 9.67 -7.25 -6.71
N LEU A 52 8.37 -7.12 -6.40
CA LEU A 52 7.56 -8.16 -5.75
C LEU A 52 7.43 -9.38 -6.67
N LYS A 53 7.06 -9.17 -7.93
CA LYS A 53 6.93 -10.23 -8.96
C LYS A 53 8.23 -11.00 -9.17
N SER A 54 9.37 -10.31 -9.10
CA SER A 54 10.69 -10.92 -9.32
C SER A 54 11.26 -11.65 -8.09
N ASN A 55 10.64 -11.53 -6.92
CA ASN A 55 11.16 -12.07 -5.67
C ASN A 55 10.60 -13.47 -5.38
N PRO A 56 11.42 -14.54 -5.42
CA PRO A 56 10.96 -15.90 -5.14
C PRO A 56 10.39 -16.07 -3.72
N LYS A 57 10.77 -15.21 -2.77
CA LYS A 57 10.22 -15.27 -1.40
C LYS A 57 8.79 -14.75 -1.29
N ALA A 58 8.31 -14.01 -2.29
CA ALA A 58 6.95 -13.50 -2.35
C ALA A 58 6.00 -14.45 -3.11
N GLU A 59 6.52 -15.54 -3.70
CA GLU A 59 5.72 -16.52 -4.42
C GLU A 59 4.61 -17.10 -3.53
N GLY A 60 3.38 -17.11 -4.06
CA GLY A 60 2.19 -17.57 -3.35
C GLY A 60 1.52 -16.52 -2.45
N TYR A 61 1.97 -15.26 -2.48
CA TYR A 61 1.35 -14.14 -1.76
C TYR A 61 0.92 -13.00 -2.70
N ASP A 62 0.76 -13.28 -3.99
CA ASP A 62 0.41 -12.32 -5.05
C ASP A 62 -1.05 -11.80 -4.99
N ASP A 63 -1.84 -12.33 -4.05
CA ASP A 63 -3.20 -11.92 -3.73
C ASP A 63 -3.29 -10.99 -2.50
N GLN A 64 -2.17 -10.60 -1.90
CA GLN A 64 -2.13 -9.70 -0.74
C GLN A 64 -1.96 -8.23 -1.12
N ILE A 65 -2.24 -7.32 -0.18
CA ILE A 65 -2.01 -5.87 -0.34
C ILE A 65 -0.60 -5.50 0.11
N TYR A 66 0.15 -4.76 -0.72
CA TYR A 66 1.52 -4.36 -0.42
C TYR A 66 1.71 -2.85 -0.43
N PHE A 67 2.46 -2.33 0.55
CA PHE A 67 2.86 -0.93 0.59
C PHE A 67 4.38 -0.79 0.67
N LEU A 68 4.97 -0.02 -0.25
CA LEU A 68 6.30 0.56 -0.05
C LEU A 68 6.17 1.83 0.79
N ILE A 69 6.73 1.81 1.99
CA ILE A 69 6.64 2.95 2.90
C ILE A 69 7.97 3.68 3.04
N ARG A 70 7.92 5.00 3.21
CA ARG A 70 9.10 5.80 3.56
C ARG A 70 8.74 7.01 4.41
N TRP A 71 9.75 7.65 5.01
CA TRP A 71 9.56 8.92 5.71
C TRP A 71 9.41 10.10 4.73
N GLY A 72 10.10 10.10 3.59
CA GLY A 72 10.02 11.19 2.61
C GLY A 72 8.71 11.25 1.80
N THR A 73 8.67 12.17 0.85
CA THR A 73 7.63 12.31 -0.19
C THR A 73 8.27 12.15 -1.57
N TRP A 74 7.48 11.84 -2.59
CA TRP A 74 7.91 11.79 -3.99
C TRP A 74 7.87 13.17 -4.66
N ASP A 75 8.38 13.25 -5.89
CA ASP A 75 8.36 14.45 -6.71
C ASP A 75 6.93 14.99 -6.84
N ASN A 76 6.82 16.28 -7.18
CA ASN A 76 5.54 16.99 -7.25
C ASN A 76 4.74 16.97 -5.92
N LYS A 77 5.43 16.78 -4.79
CA LYS A 77 4.84 16.68 -3.44
C LYS A 77 3.84 15.53 -3.32
N ILE A 78 4.04 14.45 -4.08
CA ILE A 78 3.22 13.26 -3.99
C ILE A 78 3.49 12.56 -2.65
N LEU A 79 2.43 12.34 -1.87
CA LEU A 79 2.49 11.73 -0.55
C LEU A 79 2.34 10.20 -0.60
N GLY A 80 1.67 9.68 -1.62
CA GLY A 80 1.44 8.27 -1.88
C GLY A 80 0.97 8.06 -3.32
N MET A 81 1.00 6.82 -3.77
CA MET A 81 0.48 6.41 -5.08
C MET A 81 0.11 4.94 -5.05
N SER A 82 -0.98 4.56 -5.70
CA SER A 82 -1.49 3.19 -5.71
C SER A 82 -2.07 2.81 -7.07
N TRP A 83 -2.10 1.51 -7.34
CA TRP A 83 -2.92 0.99 -8.43
C TRP A 83 -4.39 1.08 -8.06
N PHE A 84 -5.20 1.62 -8.97
CA PHE A 84 -6.62 1.86 -8.72
C PHE A 84 -7.45 0.58 -8.89
N ASN A 85 -8.33 0.31 -7.93
CA ASN A 85 -9.28 -0.81 -7.94
C ASN A 85 -8.60 -2.16 -8.25
N SER A 86 -7.44 -2.40 -7.64
CA SER A 86 -6.56 -3.52 -7.96
C SER A 86 -6.64 -4.67 -6.97
N TYR A 87 -7.38 -4.53 -5.87
CA TYR A 87 -7.62 -5.64 -4.93
C TYR A 87 -8.97 -6.32 -5.20
N ASN A 88 -8.94 -7.63 -5.45
CA ASN A 88 -10.13 -8.46 -5.61
C ASN A 88 -9.97 -9.76 -4.81
N VAL A 89 -10.90 -10.01 -3.87
CA VAL A 89 -10.88 -11.19 -2.99
C VAL A 89 -11.03 -12.53 -3.72
N ASN A 90 -11.47 -12.53 -4.98
CA ASN A 90 -11.75 -13.75 -5.73
C ASN A 90 -10.69 -14.10 -6.78
N THR A 91 -9.67 -13.25 -6.96
CA THR A 91 -8.68 -13.41 -8.02
C THR A 91 -7.34 -12.90 -7.55
N ALA A 92 -6.28 -13.66 -7.85
CA ALA A 92 -4.92 -13.22 -7.59
C ALA A 92 -4.69 -11.87 -8.26
N SER A 93 -4.14 -10.92 -7.51
CA SER A 93 -3.90 -9.57 -8.04
C SER A 93 -2.62 -9.50 -8.85
N ASP A 94 -1.83 -10.58 -8.93
CA ASP A 94 -0.46 -10.55 -9.51
C ASP A 94 0.33 -9.36 -8.93
N PHE A 95 0.27 -9.18 -7.60
CA PHE A 95 0.83 -8.05 -6.86
C PHE A 95 0.31 -6.65 -7.27
N GLU A 96 -0.70 -6.53 -8.12
CA GLU A 96 -1.28 -5.23 -8.53
C GLU A 96 -2.01 -4.54 -7.38
N ALA A 97 -2.40 -5.26 -6.32
CA ALA A 97 -2.88 -4.66 -5.08
C ALA A 97 -1.75 -3.99 -4.27
N SER A 98 -0.96 -3.14 -4.90
CA SER A 98 0.19 -2.48 -4.32
C SER A 98 0.12 -0.95 -4.41
N GLY A 99 0.77 -0.31 -3.45
CA GLY A 99 0.88 1.13 -3.37
C GLY A 99 2.16 1.57 -2.67
N MET A 100 2.32 2.88 -2.57
CA MET A 100 3.40 3.53 -1.87
C MET A 100 2.84 4.62 -0.96
N SER A 101 3.44 4.82 0.21
CA SER A 101 2.90 5.77 1.18
C SER A 101 3.99 6.42 2.02
N THR A 102 3.86 7.73 2.24
CA THR A 102 4.61 8.42 3.27
C THR A 102 4.09 8.03 4.66
N THR A 103 4.99 8.08 5.65
CA THR A 103 4.65 7.73 7.03
C THR A 103 4.85 8.87 8.02
N GLN A 104 5.11 10.09 7.53
CA GLN A 104 5.25 11.27 8.39
C GLN A 104 3.98 11.51 9.21
N LEU A 105 4.16 11.85 10.48
CA LEU A 105 3.05 12.22 11.36
C LEU A 105 2.33 13.51 10.92
N MET A 106 2.99 14.37 10.15
CA MET A 106 2.41 15.62 9.64
C MET A 106 1.40 15.40 8.50
N TYR A 107 1.39 14.21 7.89
CA TYR A 107 0.46 13.82 6.84
C TYR A 107 -0.30 12.54 7.27
N PRO A 108 -1.19 12.64 8.28
CA PRO A 108 -1.97 11.49 8.74
C PRO A 108 -2.93 11.00 7.65
N GLY A 109 -3.21 9.70 7.64
CA GLY A 109 -4.20 9.10 6.75
C GLY A 109 -3.78 8.93 5.29
N VAL A 110 -2.51 9.15 4.93
CA VAL A 110 -2.05 8.93 3.55
C VAL A 110 -2.15 7.45 3.17
N MET A 111 -1.73 6.53 4.06
CA MET A 111 -1.91 5.09 3.80
C MET A 111 -3.39 4.72 3.68
N ALA A 112 -4.25 5.36 4.48
CA ALA A 112 -5.70 5.14 4.43
C ALA A 112 -6.29 5.59 3.08
N HIS A 113 -5.81 6.72 2.55
CA HIS A 113 -6.20 7.25 1.25
C HIS A 113 -5.80 6.31 0.11
N GLU A 114 -4.53 5.90 0.07
CA GLU A 114 -4.03 4.97 -0.96
C GLU A 114 -4.71 3.59 -0.87
N LEU A 115 -4.98 3.09 0.35
CA LEU A 115 -5.75 1.87 0.53
C LEU A 115 -7.17 2.01 -0.04
N GLY A 116 -7.79 3.18 0.10
CA GLY A 116 -9.08 3.50 -0.52
C GLY A 116 -9.03 3.35 -2.04
N HIS A 117 -8.01 3.88 -2.69
CA HIS A 117 -7.83 3.75 -4.14
C HIS A 117 -7.58 2.30 -4.58
N ILE A 118 -6.78 1.52 -3.82
CA ILE A 118 -6.61 0.07 -4.07
C ILE A 118 -7.97 -0.65 -4.03
N LEU A 119 -8.84 -0.25 -3.10
CA LEU A 119 -10.20 -0.79 -2.93
C LEU A 119 -11.25 -0.17 -3.88
N GLY A 120 -10.85 0.76 -4.74
CA GLY A 120 -11.70 1.33 -5.80
C GLY A 120 -12.54 2.57 -5.42
N ALA A 121 -12.19 3.28 -4.34
CA ALA A 121 -12.82 4.54 -3.95
C ALA A 121 -12.35 5.75 -4.76
#